data_AF-A0A8J3C8V9-F1
#
_entry.id   AF-A0A8J3C8V9-F1
#
_cell.length_a   1.000
_cell.length_b   1.000
_cell.length_c   1.000
_cell.angle_alpha   90.00
_cell.angle_beta   90.00
_cell.angle_gamma   90.00
#
_symmetry.space_group_name_H-M   'P 1'
#
loop_
_entity.id
_entity.type
_entity.pdbx_description
1 polymer ?
#
loop_
_entity_poly.entity_id
_entity_poly.type
_entity_poly.pdbx_seq_one_letter_code
_entity_poly.pdbx_strand_id
1 'polypeptide(L)'
;MITFLVADITVHPGWGIGDATDDDSALDRDLLTDVHGRPWIPGSGLAGSLRAHLRRHDADLAAELMGSPPPTHGDHELTASDLWILGTRFTPDPEEPLTEIVGQTGIDRARGAATAGSLRHTRTVTAGGTLTAYLRYDGDLSAPVLALVAAWQPTIGRDRTAGNGRTTLTRLRHGTIDPATPDGLRIWLRHTGPDLIDTVAVHGLPPNPEPTPPSVIDVTVSVVGALLIGDPRLTGPAATRSRAGTPLIPASTWKGLFRSRTEYILRSIGIPACTTPVGCGTCPTCHLYGHPEGRGLLRFNDTPITDAQIPAPRTHNGLDRVTGGTRAGILYQTQPVTAGTVRLRIDALTDALPGWTTNLLTHVLRDLHDGVIGIGSRTTRGYGTVTVTPPPNPQPLKPHAIEDHAR
;
A
#
# COMPACT_ATOMS: atom_id res chain seq x y z
N MET A 1 22.26 22.84 23.42
CA MET A 1 21.92 23.02 21.99
C MET A 1 20.66 22.23 21.69
N ILE A 2 19.83 22.74 20.78
CA ILE A 2 18.59 22.09 20.33
C ILE A 2 18.59 22.14 18.81
N THR A 3 18.53 20.99 18.16
CA THR A 3 18.40 20.91 16.70
C THR A 3 16.94 20.74 16.32
N PHE A 4 16.47 21.59 15.42
CA PHE A 4 15.15 21.49 14.79
C PHE A 4 15.29 20.91 13.39
N LEU A 5 14.33 20.06 12.99
CA LEU A 5 14.19 19.62 11.61
C LEU A 5 12.76 19.84 11.09
N VAL A 6 12.67 20.13 9.80
CA VAL A 6 11.40 20.18 9.07
C VAL A 6 11.51 19.27 7.85
N ALA A 7 10.67 18.25 7.80
CA ALA A 7 10.59 17.31 6.69
C ALA A 7 9.31 17.57 5.88
N ASP A 8 9.48 18.00 4.63
CA ASP A 8 8.37 18.12 3.67
C ASP A 8 8.28 16.83 2.88
N ILE A 9 7.10 16.22 2.89
CA ILE A 9 6.85 14.87 2.42
C ILE A 9 5.65 14.90 1.47
N THR A 10 5.83 14.52 0.21
CA THR A 10 4.71 14.31 -0.71
C THR A 10 4.01 13.01 -0.37
N VAL A 11 2.70 13.06 -0.15
CA VAL A 11 1.83 11.91 0.08
C VAL A 11 1.08 11.58 -1.21
N HIS A 12 1.12 10.32 -1.63
CA HIS A 12 0.42 9.87 -2.84
C HIS A 12 -1.04 9.48 -2.53
N PRO A 13 -1.98 9.67 -3.49
CA PRO A 13 -3.38 9.25 -3.37
C PRO A 13 -3.59 7.79 -2.91
N GLY A 14 -4.71 7.52 -2.23
CA GLY A 14 -5.10 6.18 -1.79
C GLY A 14 -4.53 5.77 -0.44
N TRP A 15 -4.22 6.74 0.41
CA TRP A 15 -3.70 6.47 1.76
C TRP A 15 -4.83 6.43 2.79
N GLY A 16 -4.52 5.89 3.96
CA GLY A 16 -5.42 5.89 5.11
C GLY A 16 -4.68 5.49 6.36
N ILE A 17 -5.08 6.08 7.49
CA ILE A 17 -4.60 5.74 8.83
C ILE A 17 -5.84 5.37 9.60
N GLY A 18 -5.82 4.19 10.23
CA GLY A 18 -7.01 3.68 10.91
C GLY A 18 -7.32 4.50 12.15
N ASP A 19 -8.61 4.77 12.37
CA ASP A 19 -9.10 5.11 13.69
C ASP A 19 -9.22 3.84 14.54
N ALA A 20 -9.02 3.97 15.85
CA ALA A 20 -9.22 2.89 16.81
C ALA A 20 -10.67 2.79 17.29
N THR A 21 -11.51 3.78 16.97
CA THR A 21 -12.93 3.83 17.34
C THR A 21 -13.82 3.34 16.20
N ASP A 22 -14.66 2.34 16.50
CA ASP A 22 -15.70 1.81 15.60
C ASP A 22 -16.99 2.66 15.74
N ASP A 23 -16.98 3.88 15.20
CA ASP A 23 -18.16 4.77 15.29
C ASP A 23 -19.21 4.50 14.18
N ASP A 24 -18.83 3.86 13.06
CA ASP A 24 -19.73 3.55 11.94
C ASP A 24 -19.83 2.05 11.66
N SER A 25 -20.94 1.43 12.09
CA SER A 25 -21.22 0.00 11.88
C SER A 25 -21.26 -0.45 10.40
N ALA A 26 -21.35 0.48 9.44
CA ALA A 26 -21.32 0.18 8.01
C ALA A 26 -19.88 0.13 7.43
N LEU A 27 -18.88 0.55 8.18
CA LEU A 27 -17.48 0.58 7.78
C LEU A 27 -16.63 -0.35 8.64
N ASP A 28 -15.96 -1.30 8.01
CA ASP A 28 -15.03 -2.17 8.73
C ASP A 28 -13.75 -1.44 9.17
N ARG A 29 -13.35 -0.39 8.43
CA ARG A 29 -12.10 0.35 8.67
C ARG A 29 -12.19 1.81 8.23
N ASP A 30 -12.35 2.71 9.19
CA ASP A 30 -12.42 4.15 8.94
C ASP A 30 -11.03 4.85 8.93
N LEU A 31 -11.05 6.17 8.73
CA LEU A 31 -9.91 7.07 8.76
C LEU A 31 -9.83 7.81 10.09
N LEU A 32 -8.61 7.92 10.63
CA LEU A 32 -8.31 8.85 11.70
C LEU A 32 -8.48 10.28 11.19
N THR A 33 -9.28 11.06 11.92
CA THR A 33 -9.53 12.48 11.62
C THR A 33 -9.03 13.41 12.71
N ASP A 34 -8.79 14.67 12.35
CA ASP A 34 -8.59 15.74 13.31
C ASP A 34 -9.92 16.15 13.98
N VAL A 35 -9.84 17.14 14.89
CA VAL A 35 -11.00 17.71 15.58
C VAL A 35 -12.02 18.39 14.65
N HIS A 36 -11.68 18.58 13.38
CA HIS A 36 -12.53 19.17 12.35
C HIS A 36 -13.05 18.12 11.35
N GLY A 37 -12.82 16.82 11.60
CA GLY A 37 -13.26 15.73 10.73
C GLY A 37 -12.43 15.57 9.46
N ARG A 38 -11.24 16.19 9.37
CA ARG A 38 -10.36 16.06 8.20
C ARG A 38 -9.37 14.91 8.39
N PRO A 39 -9.00 14.17 7.34
CA PRO A 39 -8.01 13.10 7.45
C PRO A 39 -6.70 13.59 8.07
N TRP A 40 -6.25 12.92 9.12
CA TRP A 40 -5.08 13.33 9.89
C TRP A 40 -3.97 12.28 9.87
N ILE A 41 -2.72 12.76 9.76
CA ILE A 41 -1.52 11.92 9.79
C ILE A 41 -0.77 12.20 11.08
N PRO A 42 -0.87 11.37 12.12
CA PRO A 42 -0.22 11.63 13.41
C PRO A 42 1.29 11.40 13.32
N GLY A 43 2.06 12.11 14.16
CA GLY A 43 3.50 11.96 14.25
C GLY A 43 3.95 10.52 14.58
N SER A 44 3.15 9.76 15.33
CA SER A 44 3.40 8.36 15.65
C SER A 44 3.49 7.46 14.41
N GLY A 45 2.72 7.77 13.35
CA GLY A 45 2.77 7.05 12.07
C GLY A 45 4.11 7.23 11.35
N LEU A 46 4.71 8.42 11.47
CA LEU A 46 6.05 8.71 10.95
C LEU A 46 7.16 8.16 11.84
N ALA A 47 6.99 8.23 13.16
CA ALA A 47 7.99 7.75 14.13
C ALA A 47 8.32 6.28 13.91
N GLY A 48 7.31 5.42 13.70
CA GLY A 48 7.52 4.02 13.38
C GLY A 48 8.31 3.81 12.08
N SER A 49 8.03 4.62 11.06
CA SER A 49 8.73 4.56 9.76
C SER A 49 10.17 5.05 9.86
N LEU A 50 10.44 6.13 10.60
CA LEU A 50 11.79 6.66 10.82
C LEU A 50 12.63 5.70 11.67
N ARG A 51 12.06 5.15 12.75
CA ARG A 51 12.74 4.14 13.58
C ARG A 51 13.13 2.91 12.76
N ALA A 52 12.24 2.41 11.90
CA ALA A 52 12.54 1.28 11.02
C ALA A 52 13.61 1.58 9.97
N HIS A 53 13.71 2.84 9.53
CA HIS A 53 14.78 3.31 8.66
C HIS A 53 16.11 3.31 9.40
N LEU A 54 16.22 4.03 10.51
CA LEU A 54 17.44 4.12 11.32
C LEU A 54 17.96 2.73 11.70
N ARG A 55 17.10 1.83 12.21
CA ARG A 55 17.48 0.47 12.62
C ARG A 55 18.09 -0.39 11.52
N ARG A 56 17.79 -0.11 10.24
CA ARG A 56 18.36 -0.86 9.11
C ARG A 56 19.84 -0.53 8.92
N HIS A 57 20.22 0.71 9.25
CA HIS A 57 21.57 1.22 9.09
C HIS A 57 22.39 1.07 10.37
N ASP A 58 21.79 1.43 11.50
CA ASP A 58 22.44 1.43 12.80
C ASP A 58 21.38 1.23 13.90
N ALA A 59 21.43 0.08 14.57
CA ALA A 59 20.47 -0.28 15.61
C ALA A 59 20.67 0.52 16.90
N ASP A 60 21.92 0.88 17.22
CA ASP A 60 22.28 1.60 18.44
C ASP A 60 21.88 3.08 18.30
N LEU A 61 22.21 3.69 17.16
CA LEU A 61 21.75 5.05 16.84
C LEU A 61 20.22 5.15 16.84
N ALA A 62 19.53 4.13 16.35
CA ALA A 62 18.07 4.11 16.37
C ALA A 62 17.50 4.06 17.80
N ALA A 63 18.17 3.32 18.70
CA ALA A 63 17.79 3.25 20.10
C ALA A 63 18.07 4.57 20.84
N GLU A 64 19.20 5.23 20.53
CA GLU A 64 19.54 6.57 21.02
C GLU A 64 18.49 7.61 20.59
N LEU A 65 18.28 7.75 19.27
CA LEU A 65 17.42 8.81 18.75
C LEU A 65 15.94 8.55 19.02
N MET A 66 15.46 7.31 18.86
CA MET A 66 14.03 6.98 18.83
C MET A 66 13.58 6.10 20.00
N GLY A 67 14.45 5.87 20.99
CA GLY A 67 14.21 4.98 22.12
C GLY A 67 14.30 3.50 21.75
N SER A 68 14.62 2.67 22.76
CA SER A 68 14.61 1.21 22.62
C SER A 68 13.19 0.68 22.41
N PRO A 69 12.99 -0.35 21.56
CA PRO A 69 11.70 -1.00 21.45
C PRO A 69 11.32 -1.66 22.80
N PRO A 70 10.05 -1.61 23.21
CA PRO A 70 9.62 -2.32 24.42
C PRO A 70 9.90 -3.83 24.25
N PRO A 71 10.55 -4.49 25.23
CA PRO A 71 10.78 -5.93 25.17
C PRO A 71 9.45 -6.69 25.17
N THR A 72 9.47 -7.90 24.62
CA THR A 72 8.27 -8.71 24.43
C THR A 72 7.68 -9.22 25.75
N HIS A 73 8.48 -9.30 26.83
CA HIS A 73 8.10 -9.68 28.19
C HIS A 73 9.00 -8.96 29.22
N GLY A 74 8.43 -8.50 30.34
CA GLY A 74 9.14 -7.89 31.49
C GLY A 74 8.87 -6.40 31.68
N ASP A 75 8.86 -5.95 32.94
CA ASP A 75 8.82 -4.52 33.31
C ASP A 75 10.20 -3.89 33.12
N HIS A 76 10.27 -2.83 32.33
CA HIS A 76 11.50 -2.04 32.16
C HIS A 76 11.20 -0.54 32.14
N GLU A 77 12.19 0.22 32.57
CA GLU A 77 12.18 1.68 32.60
C GLU A 77 12.22 2.22 31.16
N LEU A 78 11.13 2.82 30.71
CA LEU A 78 11.03 3.43 29.38
C LEU A 78 11.82 4.74 29.37
N THR A 79 12.85 4.82 28.54
CA THR A 79 13.59 6.06 28.30
C THR A 79 12.92 6.87 27.20
N ALA A 80 12.72 8.16 27.42
CA ALA A 80 12.22 9.06 26.39
C ALA A 80 13.21 9.12 25.22
N SER A 81 12.69 9.18 24.00
CA SER A 81 13.51 9.37 22.79
C SER A 81 14.16 10.76 22.80
N ASP A 82 15.39 10.91 22.32
CA ASP A 82 16.02 12.24 22.19
C ASP A 82 15.52 13.00 20.95
N LEU A 83 15.04 12.27 19.92
CA LEU A 83 14.41 12.82 18.72
C LEU A 83 12.88 12.75 18.84
N TRP A 84 12.25 13.92 18.86
CA TRP A 84 10.83 14.11 19.08
C TRP A 84 10.16 14.51 17.76
N ILE A 85 9.06 13.86 17.42
CA ILE A 85 8.16 14.34 16.37
C ILE A 85 7.10 15.19 17.06
N LEU A 86 7.25 16.52 16.93
CA LEU A 86 6.41 17.50 17.63
C LEU A 86 5.00 17.57 17.03
N GLY A 87 4.88 17.31 15.73
CA GLY A 87 3.59 17.36 15.04
C GLY A 87 3.75 17.32 13.53
N THR A 88 2.60 17.29 12.88
CA THR A 88 2.46 17.11 11.44
C THR A 88 1.33 17.99 10.91
N ARG A 89 1.51 18.50 9.70
CA ARG A 89 0.49 19.28 8.97
C ARG A 89 0.35 18.72 7.57
N PHE A 90 -0.83 18.18 7.26
CA PHE A 90 -1.15 17.71 5.91
C PHE A 90 -1.95 18.78 5.15
N THR A 91 -1.52 19.08 3.92
CA THR A 91 -2.16 19.99 2.99
C THR A 91 -2.48 19.22 1.70
N PRO A 92 -3.74 18.91 1.39
CA PRO A 92 -4.11 18.17 0.18
C PRO A 92 -3.92 18.99 -1.11
N ASP A 93 -3.68 18.32 -2.24
CA ASP A 93 -3.44 18.99 -3.54
C ASP A 93 -4.73 19.58 -4.21
N PRO A 94 -5.92 18.92 -4.19
CA PRO A 94 -7.16 19.46 -4.77
C PRO A 94 -8.28 19.75 -3.74
N GLU A 95 -9.33 20.46 -4.19
CA GLU A 95 -10.45 20.94 -3.34
C GLU A 95 -11.36 19.80 -2.83
N GLU A 96 -11.97 18.93 -3.64
CA GLU A 96 -12.84 17.81 -3.20
C GLU A 96 -13.10 16.76 -4.32
N PRO A 97 -13.58 15.53 -4.01
CA PRO A 97 -13.76 14.93 -2.68
C PRO A 97 -12.44 14.35 -2.17
N LEU A 98 -12.17 14.55 -0.88
CA LEU A 98 -10.95 14.10 -0.21
C LEU A 98 -10.96 12.62 0.16
N THR A 99 -12.12 11.97 0.26
CA THR A 99 -12.24 10.58 0.69
C THR A 99 -13.19 9.77 -0.18
N GLU A 100 -12.98 8.45 -0.21
CA GLU A 100 -13.86 7.46 -0.84
C GLU A 100 -14.00 6.22 0.06
N ILE A 101 -15.14 5.52 -0.06
CA ILE A 101 -15.34 4.20 0.55
C ILE A 101 -15.08 3.12 -0.49
N VAL A 102 -14.18 2.21 -0.17
CA VAL A 102 -13.71 1.14 -1.04
C VAL A 102 -14.15 -0.20 -0.48
N GLY A 103 -15.03 -0.90 -1.22
CA GLY A 103 -15.36 -2.30 -0.97
C GLY A 103 -14.28 -3.26 -1.48
N GLN A 104 -13.92 -4.27 -0.71
CA GLN A 104 -12.98 -5.32 -1.12
C GLN A 104 -13.49 -6.70 -0.68
N THR A 105 -13.36 -7.71 -1.53
CA THR A 105 -13.75 -9.09 -1.21
C THR A 105 -12.56 -10.04 -1.36
N GLY A 106 -12.55 -11.09 -0.53
CA GLY A 106 -11.60 -12.19 -0.63
C GLY A 106 -11.93 -13.12 -1.81
N ILE A 107 -10.93 -13.86 -2.29
CA ILE A 107 -11.09 -14.88 -3.33
C ILE A 107 -11.08 -16.26 -2.67
N ASP A 108 -12.12 -17.06 -2.93
CA ASP A 108 -12.21 -18.45 -2.47
C ASP A 108 -11.25 -19.32 -3.28
N ARG A 109 -10.40 -20.09 -2.58
CA ARG A 109 -9.29 -20.81 -3.20
C ARG A 109 -9.69 -22.08 -3.94
N ALA A 110 -10.86 -22.63 -3.64
CA ALA A 110 -11.41 -23.80 -4.33
C ALA A 110 -12.22 -23.38 -5.56
N ARG A 111 -13.02 -22.32 -5.43
CA ARG A 111 -13.96 -21.87 -6.47
C ARG A 111 -13.40 -20.80 -7.41
N GLY A 112 -12.36 -20.08 -7.01
CA GLY A 112 -11.86 -18.91 -7.74
C GLY A 112 -12.86 -17.74 -7.81
N ALA A 113 -13.91 -17.78 -6.98
CA ALA A 113 -14.97 -16.76 -6.90
C ALA A 113 -14.83 -15.92 -5.62
N ALA A 114 -15.68 -14.90 -5.44
CA ALA A 114 -15.72 -14.15 -4.19
C ALA A 114 -16.02 -15.06 -2.97
N THR A 115 -15.31 -14.83 -1.88
CA THR A 115 -15.52 -15.51 -0.59
C THR A 115 -16.74 -14.90 0.10
N ALA A 116 -17.67 -15.75 0.55
CA ALA A 116 -18.87 -15.29 1.25
C ALA A 116 -18.49 -14.59 2.57
N GLY A 117 -19.16 -13.48 2.89
CA GLY A 117 -18.92 -12.71 4.13
C GLY A 117 -17.56 -12.02 4.21
N SER A 118 -16.81 -11.93 3.11
CA SER A 118 -15.47 -11.30 3.09
C SER A 118 -15.48 -9.85 2.58
N LEU A 119 -16.66 -9.29 2.30
CA LEU A 119 -16.78 -7.91 1.85
C LEU A 119 -16.42 -7.00 3.02
N ARG A 120 -15.38 -6.20 2.82
CA ARG A 120 -14.96 -5.15 3.74
C ARG A 120 -15.06 -3.80 3.07
N HIS A 121 -15.65 -2.83 3.76
CA HIS A 121 -15.66 -1.43 3.39
C HIS A 121 -14.56 -0.69 4.13
N THR A 122 -13.87 0.18 3.40
CA THR A 122 -12.68 0.84 3.90
C THR A 122 -12.70 2.27 3.39
N ARG A 123 -12.63 3.25 4.30
CA ARG A 123 -12.48 4.65 3.90
C ARG A 123 -11.02 4.94 3.59
N THR A 124 -10.76 5.61 2.47
CA THR A 124 -9.42 6.02 2.01
C THR A 124 -9.42 7.46 1.53
N VAL A 125 -8.29 8.13 1.64
CA VAL A 125 -8.07 9.47 1.11
C VAL A 125 -7.72 9.38 -0.37
N THR A 126 -8.52 10.03 -1.22
CA THR A 126 -8.39 10.03 -2.68
C THR A 126 -7.37 11.04 -3.18
N ALA A 127 -7.05 12.04 -2.37
CA ALA A 127 -6.10 13.10 -2.69
C ALA A 127 -4.68 12.80 -2.18
N GLY A 128 -3.70 13.21 -2.99
CA GLY A 128 -2.34 13.42 -2.52
C GLY A 128 -2.22 14.76 -1.79
N GLY A 129 -1.00 15.10 -1.39
CA GLY A 129 -0.73 16.39 -0.76
C GLY A 129 0.68 16.51 -0.22
N THR A 130 0.94 17.62 0.45
CA THR A 130 2.19 17.86 1.18
C THR A 130 1.96 17.67 2.67
N LEU A 131 2.74 16.79 3.28
CA LEU A 131 2.84 16.58 4.71
C LEU A 131 4.11 17.24 5.22
N THR A 132 3.99 18.25 6.07
CA THR A 132 5.12 18.83 6.80
C THR A 132 5.19 18.21 8.18
N ALA A 133 6.34 17.62 8.53
CA ALA A 133 6.61 17.07 9.84
C ALA A 133 7.67 17.91 10.56
N TYR A 134 7.38 18.26 11.82
CA TYR A 134 8.26 19.06 12.67
C TYR A 134 8.94 18.16 13.70
N LEU A 135 10.27 18.19 13.74
CA LEU A 135 11.08 17.38 14.63
C LEU A 135 12.00 18.23 15.49
N ARG A 136 12.30 17.76 16.69
CA ARG A 136 13.24 18.36 17.64
C ARG A 136 14.17 17.29 18.18
N TYR A 137 15.46 17.60 18.25
CA TYR A 137 16.47 16.81 18.93
C TYR A 137 17.13 17.65 20.02
N ASP A 138 17.20 17.11 21.23
CA ASP A 138 17.83 17.78 22.38
C ASP A 138 19.35 17.55 22.37
N GLY A 139 20.00 18.19 21.42
CA GLY A 139 21.44 18.13 21.22
C GLY A 139 21.84 18.81 19.91
N ASP A 140 23.01 18.44 19.40
CA ASP A 140 23.43 18.81 18.05
C ASP A 140 23.54 17.55 17.18
N LEU A 141 22.80 17.51 16.07
CA LEU A 141 22.85 16.38 15.15
C LEU A 141 24.06 16.47 14.23
N SER A 142 24.89 15.44 14.25
CA SER A 142 26.05 15.34 13.36
C SER A 142 25.62 15.23 11.88
N ALA A 143 26.48 15.71 10.97
CA ALA A 143 26.23 15.64 9.53
C ALA A 143 25.91 14.23 9.01
N PRO A 144 26.55 13.13 9.47
CA PRO A 144 26.18 11.78 9.08
C PRO A 144 24.74 11.40 9.47
N VAL A 145 24.29 11.79 10.67
CA VAL A 145 22.92 11.51 11.13
C VAL A 145 21.91 12.29 10.29
N LEU A 146 22.19 13.56 10.00
CA LEU A 146 21.37 14.39 9.11
C LEU A 146 21.27 13.79 7.70
N ALA A 147 22.38 13.28 7.15
CA ALA A 147 22.40 12.61 5.85
C ALA A 147 21.57 11.32 5.87
N LEU A 148 21.61 10.56 6.97
CA LEU A 148 20.81 9.36 7.14
C LEU A 148 19.31 9.67 7.20
N VAL A 149 18.91 10.74 7.89
CA VAL A 149 17.52 11.22 7.90
C VAL A 149 17.11 11.76 6.52
N ALA A 150 18.02 12.42 5.79
CA ALA A 150 17.76 12.88 4.41
C ALA A 150 17.59 11.72 3.40
N ALA A 151 18.10 10.52 3.71
CA ALA A 151 17.91 9.30 2.92
C ALA A 151 16.62 8.54 3.27
N TRP A 152 15.90 8.98 4.29
CA TRP A 152 14.68 8.34 4.75
C TRP A 152 13.60 8.35 3.66
N GLN A 153 12.96 7.19 3.47
CA GLN A 153 11.76 7.05 2.66
C GLN A 153 10.55 6.85 3.59
N PRO A 154 9.80 7.94 3.92
CA PRO A 154 8.68 7.82 4.83
C PRO A 154 7.58 6.95 4.24
N THR A 155 6.86 6.28 5.13
CA THR A 155 5.68 5.49 4.79
C THR A 155 4.67 5.69 5.89
N ILE A 156 3.40 5.80 5.52
CA ILE A 156 2.33 6.11 6.47
C ILE A 156 1.23 5.06 6.42
N GLY A 157 0.54 4.90 7.54
CA GLY A 157 -0.70 4.16 7.60
C GLY A 157 -0.61 2.67 7.27
N ARG A 158 -1.73 2.17 6.76
CA ARG A 158 -2.08 0.75 6.66
C ARG A 158 -1.96 0.22 5.23
N ASP A 159 -2.07 -1.10 5.08
CA ASP A 159 -2.16 -1.79 3.78
C ASP A 159 -0.97 -1.54 2.82
N ARG A 160 0.23 -1.30 3.37
CA ARG A 160 1.46 -1.00 2.61
C ARG A 160 1.82 -2.00 1.52
N THR A 161 1.50 -3.29 1.72
CA THR A 161 1.74 -4.35 0.73
C THR A 161 0.73 -4.32 -0.42
N ALA A 162 -0.37 -3.57 -0.27
CA ALA A 162 -1.34 -3.22 -1.29
C ALA A 162 -1.19 -1.75 -1.73
N GLY A 163 0.03 -1.21 -1.70
CA GLY A 163 0.35 0.04 -2.39
C GLY A 163 -0.06 1.33 -1.67
N ASN A 164 -0.79 1.22 -0.57
CA ASN A 164 -1.22 2.36 0.23
C ASN A 164 -0.07 2.97 1.03
N GLY A 165 -0.22 4.25 1.40
CA GLY A 165 0.71 4.90 2.32
C GLY A 165 2.05 5.29 1.71
N ARG A 166 2.11 5.40 0.38
CA ARG A 166 3.30 5.84 -0.35
C ARG A 166 3.54 7.31 -0.10
N THR A 167 4.78 7.64 0.24
CA THR A 167 5.22 9.03 0.38
C THR A 167 6.64 9.20 -0.15
N THR A 168 7.04 10.44 -0.38
CA THR A 168 8.37 10.81 -0.84
C THR A 168 8.86 12.00 -0.02
N LEU A 169 10.00 11.89 0.66
CA LEU A 169 10.66 13.04 1.28
C LEU A 169 11.16 13.95 0.15
N THR A 170 10.65 15.18 0.08
CA THR A 170 10.99 16.15 -0.98
C THR A 170 11.93 17.24 -0.50
N ARG A 171 11.92 17.53 0.81
CA ARG A 171 12.86 18.48 1.41
C ARG A 171 13.10 18.14 2.87
N LEU A 172 14.36 18.23 3.30
CA LEU A 172 14.71 18.26 4.71
C LEU A 172 15.36 19.61 5.00
N ARG A 173 14.90 20.29 6.05
CA ARG A 173 15.55 21.47 6.60
C ARG A 173 15.98 21.19 8.02
N HIS A 174 17.10 21.78 8.43
CA HIS A 174 17.57 21.69 9.80
C HIS A 174 18.21 22.99 10.29
N GLY A 175 18.37 23.12 11.60
CA GLY A 175 19.13 24.18 12.22
C GLY A 175 19.24 23.97 13.71
N THR A 176 20.33 24.45 14.31
CA THR A 176 20.60 24.30 15.73
C THR A 176 20.56 25.66 16.40
N ILE A 177 19.90 25.73 17.56
CA ILE A 177 19.86 26.91 18.41
C ILE A 177 20.47 26.59 19.77
N ASP A 178 21.18 27.56 20.35
CA ASP A 178 21.64 27.48 21.73
C ASP A 178 20.95 28.53 22.61
N PRO A 179 19.93 28.16 23.40
CA PRO A 179 19.25 29.06 24.31
C PRO A 179 20.15 29.65 25.41
N ALA A 180 21.37 29.11 25.60
CA ALA A 180 22.35 29.69 26.53
C ALA A 180 23.02 30.96 25.98
N THR A 181 22.94 31.21 24.67
CA THR A 181 23.50 32.42 24.04
C THR A 181 22.45 33.55 24.00
N PRO A 182 22.84 34.84 24.07
CA PRO A 182 21.89 35.95 23.99
C PRO A 182 21.04 35.96 22.71
N ASP A 183 21.63 35.59 21.57
CA ASP A 183 20.92 35.55 20.29
C ASP A 183 19.99 34.34 20.19
N GLY A 184 20.43 33.15 20.63
CA GLY A 184 19.58 31.97 20.70
C GLY A 184 18.42 32.14 21.68
N LEU A 185 18.65 32.72 22.86
CA LEU A 185 17.58 33.03 23.81
C LEU A 185 16.56 34.02 23.22
N ARG A 186 17.03 35.02 22.45
CA ARG A 186 16.14 35.99 21.80
C ARG A 186 15.24 35.34 20.76
N ILE A 187 15.77 34.46 19.91
CA ILE A 187 14.96 33.71 18.94
C ILE A 187 13.96 32.80 19.68
N TRP A 188 14.42 32.08 20.70
CA TRP A 188 13.59 31.18 21.52
C TRP A 188 12.39 31.88 22.18
N LEU A 189 12.57 33.10 22.66
CA LEU A 189 11.50 33.87 23.33
C LEU A 189 10.59 34.64 22.37
N ARG A 190 11.06 34.98 21.16
CA ARG A 190 10.28 35.78 20.19
C ARG A 190 9.36 34.95 19.32
N HIS A 191 9.74 33.71 19.03
CA HIS A 191 9.02 32.82 18.14
C HIS A 191 8.41 31.66 18.92
N THR A 192 7.26 31.15 18.47
CA THR A 192 6.59 30.01 19.12
C THR A 192 5.99 29.06 18.09
N GLY A 193 5.78 27.80 18.50
CA GLY A 193 5.18 26.78 17.62
C GLY A 193 5.99 26.57 16.33
N PRO A 194 5.32 26.34 15.18
CA PRO A 194 5.99 26.15 13.89
C PRO A 194 6.91 27.30 13.48
N ASP A 195 6.57 28.54 13.83
CA ASP A 195 7.35 29.73 13.45
C ASP A 195 8.76 29.72 14.05
N LEU A 196 8.92 29.23 15.29
CA LEU A 196 10.24 29.03 15.90
C LEU A 196 11.06 28.02 15.09
N ILE A 197 10.43 26.91 14.72
CA ILE A 197 11.10 25.82 14.00
C ILE A 197 11.50 26.27 12.60
N ASP A 198 10.60 26.96 11.89
CA ASP A 198 10.88 27.50 10.56
C ASP A 198 11.94 28.60 10.57
N THR A 199 12.00 29.41 11.65
CA THR A 199 13.04 30.43 11.84
C THR A 199 14.43 29.82 12.07
N VAL A 200 14.52 28.69 12.78
CA VAL A 200 15.79 28.03 13.06
C VAL A 200 16.21 27.08 11.94
N ALA A 201 15.28 26.30 11.40
CA ALA A 201 15.54 25.27 10.39
C ALA A 201 15.64 25.86 8.97
N VAL A 202 16.71 26.61 8.73
CA VAL A 202 16.98 27.32 7.47
C VAL A 202 17.93 26.56 6.55
N HIS A 203 18.74 25.64 7.07
CA HIS A 203 19.69 24.88 6.26
C HIS A 203 18.99 23.74 5.54
N GLY A 204 18.93 23.84 4.21
CA GLY A 204 18.34 22.80 3.36
C GLY A 204 19.32 21.67 3.09
N LEU A 205 18.85 20.44 3.29
CA LEU A 205 19.49 19.23 2.82
C LEU A 205 18.62 18.65 1.69
N PRO A 206 19.19 18.45 0.48
CA PRO A 206 18.46 17.75 -0.56
C PRO A 206 18.18 16.32 -0.08
N PRO A 207 16.95 15.79 -0.27
CA PRO A 207 16.71 14.37 -0.04
C PRO A 207 17.66 13.55 -0.88
N ASN A 208 18.25 12.53 -0.28
CA ASN A 208 19.09 11.57 -0.98
C ASN A 208 18.53 10.16 -0.74
N PRO A 209 17.30 9.88 -1.24
CA PRO A 209 16.63 8.63 -0.93
C PRO A 209 17.50 7.45 -1.38
N GLU A 210 17.54 6.40 -0.55
CA GLU A 210 18.20 5.16 -0.96
C GLU A 210 17.68 4.68 -2.33
N PRO A 211 18.51 4.05 -3.17
CA PRO A 211 18.03 3.46 -4.41
C PRO A 211 16.85 2.53 -4.09
N THR A 212 15.69 2.76 -4.70
CA THR A 212 14.56 1.83 -4.53
C THR A 212 15.01 0.47 -5.06
N PRO A 213 14.89 -0.63 -4.28
CA PRO A 213 15.27 -1.95 -4.77
C PRO A 213 14.52 -2.22 -6.08
N PRO A 214 15.19 -2.86 -7.07
CA PRO A 214 14.58 -3.10 -8.36
C PRO A 214 13.28 -3.87 -8.19
N SER A 215 12.28 -3.51 -9.00
CA SER A 215 11.00 -4.21 -8.96
C SER A 215 11.20 -5.66 -9.37
N VAL A 216 10.60 -6.57 -8.61
CA VAL A 216 10.61 -8.00 -8.89
C VAL A 216 9.93 -8.28 -10.23
N ILE A 217 8.88 -7.51 -10.51
CA ILE A 217 8.14 -7.51 -11.77
C ILE A 217 7.91 -6.05 -12.19
N ASP A 218 8.19 -5.75 -13.45
CA ASP A 218 7.84 -4.49 -14.11
C ASP A 218 7.49 -4.79 -15.57
N VAL A 219 6.20 -4.88 -15.87
CA VAL A 219 5.68 -5.31 -17.18
C VAL A 219 4.52 -4.44 -17.61
N THR A 220 4.30 -4.36 -18.92
CA THR A 220 3.11 -3.74 -19.49
C THR A 220 2.03 -4.80 -19.67
N VAL A 221 0.82 -4.50 -19.25
CA VAL A 221 -0.34 -5.38 -19.40
C VAL A 221 -1.40 -4.65 -20.23
N SER A 222 -1.88 -5.29 -21.29
CA SER A 222 -2.90 -4.75 -22.20
C SER A 222 -4.24 -5.41 -21.93
N VAL A 223 -5.29 -4.61 -21.81
CA VAL A 223 -6.67 -5.08 -21.67
C VAL A 223 -7.18 -5.53 -23.03
N VAL A 224 -7.53 -6.82 -23.15
CA VAL A 224 -8.04 -7.42 -24.41
C VAL A 224 -9.50 -7.86 -24.24
N GLY A 225 -9.86 -8.35 -23.06
CA GLY A 225 -11.23 -8.64 -22.67
C GLY A 225 -11.80 -7.53 -21.79
N ALA A 226 -13.12 -7.37 -21.81
CA ALA A 226 -13.82 -6.37 -21.00
C ALA A 226 -13.44 -6.52 -19.51
N LEU A 227 -12.91 -5.47 -18.91
CA LEU A 227 -12.47 -5.45 -17.52
C LEU A 227 -13.56 -4.82 -16.65
N LEU A 228 -13.93 -5.50 -15.57
CA LEU A 228 -14.84 -5.00 -14.52
C LEU A 228 -14.27 -5.31 -13.16
N ILE A 229 -13.78 -4.28 -12.47
CA ILE A 229 -13.19 -4.39 -11.14
C ILE A 229 -13.95 -3.48 -10.19
N GLY A 230 -14.70 -4.04 -9.25
CA GLY A 230 -15.49 -3.27 -8.30
C GLY A 230 -16.83 -3.94 -7.97
N ASP A 231 -17.43 -3.52 -6.86
CA ASP A 231 -18.75 -3.95 -6.42
C ASP A 231 -19.84 -3.35 -7.33
N PRO A 232 -21.03 -3.96 -7.44
CA PRO A 232 -22.13 -3.36 -8.18
C PRO A 232 -22.52 -2.06 -7.48
N ARG A 233 -22.49 -0.95 -8.21
CA ARG A 233 -23.14 0.27 -7.72
C ARG A 233 -24.61 -0.07 -7.45
N LEU A 234 -25.12 0.39 -6.31
CA LEU A 234 -26.55 0.29 -5.98
C LEU A 234 -27.41 1.03 -7.02
N THR A 235 -26.83 2.03 -7.69
CA THR A 235 -27.46 2.84 -8.74
C THR A 235 -26.52 3.03 -9.94
N GLY A 236 -27.04 2.88 -11.16
CA GLY A 236 -26.29 3.02 -12.41
C GLY A 236 -25.53 1.76 -12.85
N PRO A 237 -24.78 1.83 -13.97
CA PRO A 237 -24.09 0.67 -14.53
C PRO A 237 -22.91 0.24 -13.64
N ALA A 238 -22.72 -1.08 -13.51
CA ALA A 238 -21.53 -1.64 -12.90
C ALA A 238 -20.31 -1.28 -13.76
N ALA A 239 -19.42 -0.46 -13.22
CA ALA A 239 -18.26 0.08 -13.92
C ALA A 239 -16.96 -0.36 -13.26
N THR A 240 -15.85 -0.30 -14.01
CA THR A 240 -14.52 -0.47 -13.44
C THR A 240 -14.22 0.66 -12.46
N ARG A 241 -13.61 0.30 -11.33
CA ARG A 241 -13.17 1.24 -10.30
C ARG A 241 -12.28 2.33 -10.91
N SER A 242 -12.52 3.55 -10.46
CA SER A 242 -11.70 4.71 -10.76
C SER A 242 -11.30 5.41 -9.47
N ARG A 243 -10.19 6.14 -9.51
CA ARG A 243 -9.81 7.11 -8.48
C ARG A 243 -9.60 8.45 -9.17
N ALA A 244 -10.20 9.51 -8.62
CA ALA A 244 -10.18 10.85 -9.22
C ALA A 244 -10.52 10.83 -10.73
N GLY A 245 -11.57 10.09 -11.11
CA GLY A 245 -12.03 9.96 -12.49
C GLY A 245 -11.20 9.03 -13.40
N THR A 246 -10.02 8.58 -12.97
CA THR A 246 -9.15 7.71 -13.76
C THR A 246 -9.42 6.24 -13.44
N PRO A 247 -9.81 5.39 -14.41
CA PRO A 247 -10.00 3.96 -14.18
C PRO A 247 -8.67 3.28 -13.82
N LEU A 248 -8.69 2.34 -12.88
CA LEU A 248 -7.49 1.67 -12.40
C LEU A 248 -7.74 0.22 -11.98
N ILE A 249 -6.66 -0.58 -11.96
CA ILE A 249 -6.65 -1.88 -11.30
C ILE A 249 -6.03 -1.70 -9.91
N PRO A 250 -6.78 -1.95 -8.82
CA PRO A 250 -6.26 -1.77 -7.47
C PRO A 250 -5.13 -2.74 -7.16
N ALA A 251 -4.17 -2.29 -6.37
CA ALA A 251 -3.10 -3.11 -5.81
C ALA A 251 -3.65 -4.32 -5.06
N SER A 252 -4.78 -4.16 -4.35
CA SER A 252 -5.44 -5.26 -3.65
C SER A 252 -5.97 -6.33 -4.60
N THR A 253 -6.44 -5.94 -5.79
CA THR A 253 -6.91 -6.86 -6.83
C THR A 253 -5.73 -7.65 -7.38
N TRP A 254 -4.63 -6.96 -7.71
CA TRP A 254 -3.39 -7.63 -8.12
C TRP A 254 -2.87 -8.58 -7.05
N LYS A 255 -2.71 -8.09 -5.82
CA LYS A 255 -2.22 -8.88 -4.70
C LYS A 255 -3.09 -10.12 -4.46
N GLY A 256 -4.42 -9.97 -4.51
CA GLY A 256 -5.37 -11.06 -4.34
C GLY A 256 -5.25 -12.13 -5.43
N LEU A 257 -5.20 -11.70 -6.69
CA LEU A 257 -5.04 -12.58 -7.85
C LEU A 257 -3.71 -13.34 -7.81
N PHE A 258 -2.60 -12.60 -7.62
CA PHE A 258 -1.27 -13.18 -7.54
C PHE A 258 -1.14 -14.15 -6.37
N ARG A 259 -1.64 -13.77 -5.19
CA ARG A 259 -1.64 -14.66 -4.02
C ARG A 259 -2.40 -15.95 -4.32
N SER A 260 -3.63 -15.83 -4.82
CA SER A 260 -4.48 -16.99 -5.12
C SER A 260 -3.84 -17.93 -6.14
N ARG A 261 -3.21 -17.37 -7.19
CA ARG A 261 -2.58 -18.18 -8.23
C ARG A 261 -1.26 -18.81 -7.76
N THR A 262 -0.45 -18.07 -7.01
CA THR A 262 0.76 -18.61 -6.37
C THR A 262 0.43 -19.79 -5.46
N GLU A 263 -0.61 -19.67 -4.63
CA GLU A 263 -1.09 -20.77 -3.78
C GLU A 263 -1.48 -22.01 -4.60
N TYR A 264 -2.16 -21.82 -5.74
CA TYR A 264 -2.50 -22.91 -6.66
C TYR A 264 -1.26 -23.56 -7.27
N ILE A 265 -0.32 -22.76 -7.80
CA ILE A 265 0.90 -23.25 -8.45
C ILE A 265 1.74 -24.06 -7.45
N LEU A 266 1.98 -23.53 -6.25
CA LEU A 266 2.76 -24.20 -5.22
C LEU A 266 2.16 -25.57 -4.85
N ARG A 267 0.84 -25.63 -4.61
CA ARG A 267 0.16 -26.91 -4.35
C ARG A 267 0.26 -27.89 -5.51
N SER A 268 0.21 -27.38 -6.75
CA SER A 268 0.30 -28.21 -7.95
C SER A 268 1.67 -28.89 -8.12
N ILE A 269 2.72 -28.32 -7.51
CA ILE A 269 4.08 -28.90 -7.51
C ILE A 269 4.46 -29.57 -6.18
N GLY A 270 3.49 -29.80 -5.29
CA GLY A 270 3.70 -30.49 -4.00
C GLY A 270 4.20 -29.60 -2.86
N ILE A 271 4.31 -28.28 -3.06
CA ILE A 271 4.73 -27.34 -2.00
C ILE A 271 3.50 -26.90 -1.19
N PRO A 272 3.51 -27.05 0.15
CA PRO A 272 2.41 -26.61 1.00
C PRO A 272 2.12 -25.11 0.86
N ALA A 273 0.87 -24.76 0.57
CA ALA A 273 0.38 -23.38 0.55
C ALA A 273 -1.07 -23.30 1.03
N CYS A 274 -1.39 -22.22 1.75
CA CYS A 274 -2.69 -22.03 2.38
C CYS A 274 -3.86 -22.12 1.40
N THR A 275 -4.95 -22.72 1.87
CA THR A 275 -6.27 -22.72 1.21
C THR A 275 -7.23 -21.72 1.85
N THR A 276 -6.85 -21.13 2.98
CA THR A 276 -7.65 -20.12 3.70
C THR A 276 -7.10 -18.70 3.49
N PRO A 277 -7.97 -17.67 3.47
CA PRO A 277 -7.54 -16.28 3.30
C PRO A 277 -6.67 -15.75 4.47
N VAL A 278 -6.90 -16.23 5.69
CA VAL A 278 -6.16 -15.82 6.90
C VAL A 278 -4.67 -16.17 6.75
N GLY A 279 -4.37 -17.35 6.21
CA GLY A 279 -3.01 -17.84 6.07
C GLY A 279 -2.46 -18.43 7.37
N CYS A 280 -1.42 -19.27 7.26
CA CYS A 280 -0.80 -19.97 8.38
C CYS A 280 0.44 -19.25 8.97
N GLY A 281 0.89 -18.17 8.34
CA GLY A 281 2.09 -17.42 8.75
C GLY A 281 3.42 -18.03 8.31
N THR A 282 3.49 -19.33 8.04
CA THR A 282 4.76 -20.06 7.83
C THR A 282 4.99 -20.57 6.40
N CYS A 283 3.98 -20.60 5.55
CA CYS A 283 4.15 -21.10 4.17
C CYS A 283 4.80 -20.04 3.25
N PRO A 284 5.39 -20.44 2.11
CA PRO A 284 6.03 -19.50 1.19
C PRO A 284 5.12 -18.35 0.74
N THR A 285 3.82 -18.64 0.51
CA THR A 285 2.82 -17.61 0.23
C THR A 285 2.65 -16.61 1.38
N CYS A 286 2.55 -17.06 2.63
CA CYS A 286 2.39 -16.17 3.77
C CYS A 286 3.60 -15.26 3.94
N HIS A 287 4.81 -15.75 3.70
CA HIS A 287 6.01 -14.93 3.66
C HIS A 287 5.95 -13.88 2.53
N LEU A 288 5.61 -14.26 1.30
CA LEU A 288 5.57 -13.31 0.17
C LEU A 288 4.44 -12.27 0.28
N TYR A 289 3.23 -12.68 0.64
CA TYR A 289 2.02 -11.83 0.56
C TYR A 289 1.54 -11.33 1.93
N GLY A 290 2.04 -11.88 3.04
CA GLY A 290 1.67 -11.54 4.40
C GLY A 290 0.46 -12.31 4.95
N HIS A 291 0.26 -12.16 6.25
CA HIS A 291 -0.83 -12.72 7.06
C HIS A 291 -1.19 -11.71 8.18
N PRO A 292 -2.24 -11.92 9.00
CA PRO A 292 -2.69 -10.94 9.99
C PRO A 292 -1.60 -10.45 10.95
N GLU A 293 -0.71 -11.34 11.37
CA GLU A 293 0.34 -11.04 12.35
C GLU A 293 1.70 -10.66 11.71
N GLY A 294 1.81 -10.72 10.38
CA GLY A 294 3.09 -10.48 9.71
C GLY A 294 2.98 -9.93 8.30
N ARG A 295 3.78 -8.90 8.03
CA ARG A 295 3.85 -8.24 6.72
C ARG A 295 4.51 -9.14 5.68
N GLY A 296 3.94 -9.15 4.48
CA GLY A 296 4.54 -9.83 3.33
C GLY A 296 5.78 -9.12 2.78
N LEU A 297 6.60 -9.86 2.04
CA LEU A 297 7.81 -9.33 1.40
C LEU A 297 7.56 -8.57 0.09
N LEU A 298 6.38 -8.73 -0.52
CA LEU A 298 6.01 -8.07 -1.77
C LEU A 298 5.05 -6.90 -1.57
N ARG A 299 5.28 -5.83 -2.32
CA ARG A 299 4.36 -4.69 -2.45
C ARG A 299 3.78 -4.63 -3.85
N PHE A 300 2.47 -4.54 -3.93
CA PHE A 300 1.70 -4.27 -5.14
C PHE A 300 1.36 -2.78 -5.20
N ASN A 301 1.21 -2.22 -6.40
CA ASN A 301 0.85 -0.83 -6.61
C ASN A 301 -0.48 -0.72 -7.34
N ASP A 302 -1.24 0.36 -7.08
CA ASP A 302 -2.40 0.71 -7.90
C ASP A 302 -1.90 1.03 -9.31
N THR A 303 -2.57 0.50 -10.32
CA THR A 303 -2.16 0.69 -11.72
C THR A 303 -3.27 1.40 -12.50
N PRO A 304 -3.15 2.73 -12.73
CA PRO A 304 -4.02 3.47 -13.63
C PRO A 304 -4.04 2.84 -15.02
N ILE A 305 -5.22 2.82 -15.65
CA ILE A 305 -5.39 2.34 -17.02
C ILE A 305 -5.24 3.53 -17.96
N THR A 306 -4.13 3.54 -18.71
CA THR A 306 -3.87 4.51 -19.78
C THR A 306 -4.62 4.11 -21.05
N ASP A 307 -5.06 5.11 -21.82
CA ASP A 307 -5.81 4.93 -23.07
C ASP A 307 -7.07 4.05 -22.91
N ALA A 308 -7.74 4.18 -21.76
CA ALA A 308 -8.89 3.36 -21.43
C ALA A 308 -10.08 3.65 -22.37
N GLN A 309 -10.55 2.61 -23.06
CA GLN A 309 -11.76 2.68 -23.88
C GLN A 309 -12.97 2.18 -23.09
N ILE A 310 -13.88 3.10 -22.76
CA ILE A 310 -15.10 2.83 -21.99
C ILE A 310 -16.31 3.04 -22.91
N PRO A 311 -16.97 1.96 -23.39
CA PRO A 311 -18.14 2.08 -24.25
C PRO A 311 -19.36 2.56 -23.46
N ALA A 312 -20.45 2.82 -24.19
CA ALA A 312 -21.76 3.05 -23.58
C ALA A 312 -22.20 1.86 -22.71
N PRO A 313 -22.98 2.09 -21.64
CA PRO A 313 -23.50 1.03 -20.79
C PRO A 313 -24.24 -0.05 -21.59
N ARG A 314 -23.87 -1.31 -21.35
CA ARG A 314 -24.52 -2.47 -21.95
C ARG A 314 -25.51 -3.07 -20.98
N THR A 315 -26.76 -3.24 -21.41
CA THR A 315 -27.80 -3.90 -20.64
C THR A 315 -27.68 -5.41 -20.76
N HIS A 316 -27.72 -6.11 -19.63
CA HIS A 316 -27.78 -7.56 -19.54
C HIS A 316 -29.13 -8.00 -19.00
N ASN A 317 -29.65 -9.06 -19.60
CA ASN A 317 -30.88 -9.70 -19.16
C ASN A 317 -30.55 -10.85 -18.20
N GLY A 318 -31.22 -10.90 -17.04
CA GLY A 318 -31.24 -12.10 -16.21
C GLY A 318 -32.15 -13.15 -16.86
N LEU A 319 -31.61 -14.31 -17.24
CA LEU A 319 -32.40 -15.44 -17.70
C LEU A 319 -32.84 -16.29 -16.51
N ASP A 320 -34.11 -16.69 -16.51
CA ASP A 320 -34.62 -17.72 -15.62
C ASP A 320 -34.28 -19.10 -16.21
N ARG A 321 -33.52 -19.88 -15.44
CA ARG A 321 -33.02 -21.19 -15.87
C ARG A 321 -34.11 -22.26 -15.96
N VAL A 322 -35.29 -22.02 -15.38
CA VAL A 322 -36.43 -22.93 -15.40
C VAL A 322 -37.35 -22.63 -16.58
N THR A 323 -37.63 -21.35 -16.84
CA THR A 323 -38.57 -20.94 -17.89
C THR A 323 -37.91 -20.61 -19.22
N GLY A 324 -36.58 -20.45 -19.26
CA GLY A 324 -35.83 -20.03 -20.45
C GLY A 324 -36.10 -18.59 -20.88
N GLY A 325 -37.03 -17.91 -20.21
CA GLY A 325 -37.41 -16.52 -20.47
C GLY A 325 -36.54 -15.52 -19.70
N THR A 326 -36.63 -14.25 -20.11
CA THR A 326 -36.06 -13.15 -19.36
C THR A 326 -36.83 -12.97 -18.05
N ARG A 327 -36.13 -12.95 -16.91
CA ARG A 327 -36.73 -12.66 -15.61
C ARG A 327 -37.09 -11.18 -15.56
N ALA A 328 -38.38 -10.87 -15.53
CA ALA A 328 -38.88 -9.50 -15.42
C ALA A 328 -38.29 -8.83 -14.16
N GLY A 329 -37.76 -7.62 -14.31
CA GLY A 329 -37.20 -6.83 -13.21
C GLY A 329 -35.71 -7.04 -12.90
N ILE A 330 -34.97 -7.87 -13.66
CA ILE A 330 -33.50 -8.04 -13.49
C ILE A 330 -32.76 -7.57 -14.74
N LEU A 331 -32.93 -6.28 -15.06
CA LEU A 331 -32.04 -5.59 -15.99
C LEU A 331 -30.90 -5.00 -15.18
N TYR A 332 -29.67 -5.40 -15.51
CA TYR A 332 -28.49 -4.75 -14.94
C TYR A 332 -27.59 -4.26 -16.07
N GLN A 333 -27.01 -3.07 -15.89
CA GLN A 333 -26.11 -2.49 -16.87
C GLN A 333 -24.66 -2.68 -16.44
N THR A 334 -23.78 -2.86 -17.41
CA THR A 334 -22.32 -2.87 -17.20
C THR A 334 -21.65 -1.87 -18.11
N GLN A 335 -20.66 -1.16 -17.59
CA GLN A 335 -19.82 -0.24 -18.34
C GLN A 335 -18.34 -0.60 -18.11
N PRO A 336 -17.84 -1.66 -18.75
CA PRO A 336 -16.47 -2.14 -18.57
C PRO A 336 -15.43 -1.23 -19.24
N VAL A 337 -14.18 -1.38 -18.84
CA VAL A 337 -13.05 -0.91 -19.68
C VAL A 337 -12.77 -2.00 -20.71
N THR A 338 -12.87 -1.70 -21.99
CA THR A 338 -12.74 -2.70 -23.09
C THR A 338 -11.36 -2.75 -23.73
N ALA A 339 -10.57 -1.69 -23.60
CA ALA A 339 -9.19 -1.64 -24.03
C ALA A 339 -8.44 -0.62 -23.16
N GLY A 340 -7.11 -0.69 -23.18
CA GLY A 340 -6.21 0.18 -22.42
C GLY A 340 -4.97 -0.57 -22.00
N THR A 341 -4.01 0.14 -21.43
CA THR A 341 -2.75 -0.41 -20.97
C THR A 341 -2.52 -0.06 -19.50
N VAL A 342 -1.81 -0.93 -18.78
CA VAL A 342 -1.37 -0.68 -17.41
C VAL A 342 0.09 -1.10 -17.28
N ARG A 343 0.86 -0.39 -16.44
CA ARG A 343 2.18 -0.83 -16.01
C ARG A 343 2.08 -1.52 -14.66
N LEU A 344 2.24 -2.84 -14.64
CA LEU A 344 2.23 -3.63 -13.41
C LEU A 344 3.63 -3.64 -12.80
N ARG A 345 3.75 -3.06 -11.60
CA ARG A 345 4.98 -3.02 -10.82
C ARG A 345 4.80 -3.71 -9.47
N ILE A 346 5.60 -4.75 -9.21
CA ILE A 346 5.67 -5.45 -7.92
C ILE A 346 7.04 -5.20 -7.32
N ASP A 347 7.07 -4.56 -6.16
CA ASP A 347 8.30 -4.14 -5.49
C ASP A 347 8.66 -5.09 -4.35
N ALA A 348 9.97 -5.30 -4.13
CA ALA A 348 10.48 -5.97 -2.95
C ALA A 348 10.46 -5.01 -1.75
N LEU A 349 10.05 -5.51 -0.58
CA LEU A 349 10.13 -4.76 0.69
C LEU A 349 11.38 -5.13 1.52
N THR A 350 12.25 -5.98 0.97
CA THR A 350 13.51 -6.41 1.56
C THR A 350 14.50 -6.73 0.44
N ASP A 351 15.80 -6.58 0.73
CA ASP A 351 16.88 -6.94 -0.19
C ASP A 351 17.08 -8.45 -0.29
N ALA A 352 16.57 -9.23 0.68
CA ALA A 352 16.75 -10.67 0.78
C ALA A 352 15.49 -11.44 0.34
N LEU A 353 15.05 -11.24 -0.91
CA LEU A 353 13.99 -12.08 -1.47
C LEU A 353 14.51 -13.49 -1.80
N PRO A 354 13.71 -14.55 -1.60
CA PRO A 354 14.07 -15.88 -2.05
C PRO A 354 14.27 -15.91 -3.57
N GLY A 355 15.35 -16.53 -4.06
CA GLY A 355 15.72 -16.51 -5.49
C GLY A 355 14.68 -17.10 -6.45
N TRP A 356 13.78 -17.95 -5.96
CA TRP A 356 12.68 -18.53 -6.74
C TRP A 356 11.49 -17.57 -6.95
N THR A 357 11.45 -16.44 -6.23
CA THR A 357 10.29 -15.52 -6.19
C THR A 357 9.94 -15.00 -7.59
N THR A 358 10.91 -14.45 -8.33
CA THR A 358 10.66 -13.88 -9.66
C THR A 358 10.14 -14.93 -10.63
N ASN A 359 10.70 -16.15 -10.60
CA ASN A 359 10.25 -17.22 -11.47
C ASN A 359 8.80 -17.64 -11.17
N LEU A 360 8.45 -17.75 -9.88
CA LEU A 360 7.08 -18.06 -9.46
C LEU A 360 6.08 -16.99 -9.88
N LEU A 361 6.41 -15.71 -9.72
CA LEU A 361 5.56 -14.61 -10.19
C LEU A 361 5.43 -14.57 -11.72
N THR A 362 6.48 -14.99 -12.44
CA THR A 362 6.46 -15.09 -13.91
C THR A 362 5.52 -16.21 -14.39
N HIS A 363 5.39 -17.31 -13.65
CA HIS A 363 4.35 -18.32 -13.92
C HIS A 363 2.94 -17.78 -13.73
N VAL A 364 2.71 -16.96 -12.70
CA VAL A 364 1.42 -16.27 -12.53
C VAL A 364 1.13 -15.35 -13.72
N LEU A 365 2.13 -14.59 -14.18
CA LEU A 365 1.98 -13.74 -15.37
C LEU A 365 1.71 -14.56 -16.63
N ARG A 366 2.34 -15.73 -16.78
CA ARG A 366 2.08 -16.64 -17.89
C ARG A 366 0.63 -17.11 -17.89
N ASP A 367 0.13 -17.59 -16.76
CA ASP A 367 -1.27 -18.00 -16.63
C ASP A 367 -2.25 -16.86 -16.94
N LEU A 368 -1.87 -15.63 -16.59
CA LEU A 368 -2.63 -14.44 -16.91
C LEU A 368 -2.59 -14.10 -18.41
N HIS A 369 -1.42 -14.18 -19.04
CA HIS A 369 -1.21 -13.96 -20.49
C HIS A 369 -1.94 -15.00 -21.34
N ASP A 370 -1.89 -16.27 -20.91
CA ASP A 370 -2.51 -17.41 -21.61
C ASP A 370 -4.04 -17.45 -21.38
N GLY A 371 -4.60 -16.54 -20.58
CA GLY A 371 -6.03 -16.47 -20.28
C GLY A 371 -6.55 -17.57 -19.36
N VAL A 372 -5.65 -18.31 -18.68
CA VAL A 372 -5.98 -19.33 -17.67
C VAL A 372 -6.64 -18.68 -16.45
N ILE A 373 -6.21 -17.45 -16.11
CA ILE A 373 -6.83 -16.60 -15.10
C ILE A 373 -7.17 -15.23 -15.70
N GLY A 374 -8.20 -14.58 -15.15
CA GLY A 374 -8.63 -13.24 -15.56
C GLY A 374 -8.70 -12.29 -14.37
N ILE A 375 -8.80 -10.99 -14.67
CA ILE A 375 -8.86 -9.92 -13.67
C ILE A 375 -10.29 -9.45 -13.44
N GLY A 376 -10.70 -9.34 -12.18
CA GLY A 376 -11.98 -8.75 -11.79
C GLY A 376 -13.14 -9.74 -11.86
N SER A 377 -14.33 -9.23 -12.16
CA SER A 377 -15.58 -9.98 -12.16
C SER A 377 -15.91 -10.58 -13.54
N ARG A 378 -16.75 -11.62 -13.56
CA ARG A 378 -17.27 -12.28 -14.78
C ARG A 378 -16.19 -12.90 -15.68
N THR A 379 -15.05 -13.30 -15.11
CA THR A 379 -13.94 -13.92 -15.86
C THR A 379 -14.36 -15.18 -16.61
N THR A 380 -15.28 -15.97 -16.05
CA THR A 380 -15.87 -17.15 -16.70
C THR A 380 -16.77 -16.83 -17.90
N ARG A 381 -17.07 -15.55 -18.15
CA ARG A 381 -17.84 -15.06 -19.32
C ARG A 381 -16.97 -14.29 -20.31
N GLY A 382 -15.65 -14.47 -20.27
CA GLY A 382 -14.70 -13.80 -21.17
C GLY A 382 -14.30 -12.39 -20.77
N TYR A 383 -14.62 -11.94 -19.55
CA TYR A 383 -14.14 -10.68 -19.00
C TYR A 383 -12.75 -10.85 -18.37
N GLY A 384 -12.02 -9.75 -18.23
CA GLY A 384 -10.77 -9.73 -17.47
C GLY A 384 -9.58 -10.39 -18.17
N THR A 385 -9.70 -10.74 -19.45
CA THR A 385 -8.59 -11.23 -20.28
C THR A 385 -7.62 -10.10 -20.57
N VAL A 386 -6.33 -10.37 -20.39
CA VAL A 386 -5.26 -9.41 -20.64
C VAL A 386 -4.09 -10.12 -21.30
N THR A 387 -3.21 -9.35 -21.93
CA THR A 387 -1.92 -9.84 -22.43
C THR A 387 -0.78 -9.08 -21.76
N VAL A 388 0.35 -9.75 -21.57
CA VAL A 388 1.53 -9.21 -20.90
C VAL A 388 2.67 -9.01 -21.91
N THR A 389 3.34 -7.86 -21.83
CA THR A 389 4.49 -7.48 -22.65
C THR A 389 5.69 -7.10 -21.76
N PRO A 390 6.87 -7.69 -21.97
CA PRO A 390 7.13 -8.81 -22.89
C PRO A 390 6.36 -10.09 -22.48
N PRO A 391 6.11 -11.03 -23.41
CA PRO A 391 5.48 -12.30 -23.08
C PRO A 391 6.23 -13.02 -21.95
N PRO A 392 5.54 -13.52 -20.91
CA PRO A 392 6.18 -14.17 -19.78
C PRO A 392 6.85 -15.48 -20.21
N ASN A 393 8.13 -15.64 -19.88
CA ASN A 393 8.90 -16.85 -20.18
C ASN A 393 9.57 -17.40 -18.91
N PRO A 394 8.82 -18.08 -18.03
CA PRO A 394 9.35 -18.59 -16.78
C PRO A 394 10.18 -19.86 -17.00
N GLN A 395 11.17 -20.08 -16.13
CA GLN A 395 11.89 -21.35 -16.05
C GLN A 395 10.96 -22.45 -15.54
N PRO A 396 11.07 -23.69 -16.07
CA PRO A 396 10.25 -24.82 -15.63
C PRO A 396 10.35 -25.01 -14.11
N LEU A 397 9.20 -25.17 -13.44
CA LEU A 397 9.18 -25.59 -12.04
C LEU A 397 9.51 -27.08 -11.99
N LYS A 398 10.41 -27.47 -11.08
CA LYS A 398 10.66 -28.89 -10.78
C LYS A 398 9.57 -29.35 -9.81
N PRO A 399 8.73 -30.33 -10.17
CA PRO A 399 7.80 -30.93 -9.22
C PRO A 399 8.58 -31.53 -8.04
N HIS A 400 8.04 -31.48 -6.82
CA HIS A 400 8.47 -32.43 -5.81
C HIS A 400 8.13 -33.84 -6.30
N ALA A 401 9.08 -34.77 -6.22
CA ALA A 401 8.84 -36.15 -6.58
C ALA A 401 7.78 -36.72 -5.63
N ILE A 402 6.82 -37.48 -6.17
CA ILE A 402 5.77 -38.15 -5.39
C ILE A 402 6.38 -39.11 -4.33
N GLU A 403 7.62 -39.54 -4.54
CA GLU A 403 8.38 -40.48 -3.68
C GLU A 403 8.80 -39.86 -2.33
N ASP A 404 8.86 -38.54 -2.20
CA ASP A 404 9.33 -37.87 -0.97
C ASP A 404 8.29 -37.86 0.18
N HIS A 405 7.08 -38.39 -0.06
CA HIS A 405 6.00 -38.50 0.94
C HIS A 405 5.78 -39.91 1.48
N ALA A 406 6.61 -40.88 1.08
CA ALA A 406 6.53 -42.27 1.55
C ALA A 406 7.62 -42.59 2.59
N ARG A 407 7.71 -41.83 3.69
CA ARG A 407 8.36 -42.25 4.94
C ARG A 407 7.70 -41.65 6.17
#